data_AF-A0A6C0DIM0-F1
#
_entry.id   AF-A0A6C0DIM0-F1
#
_cell.length_a   1.000
_cell.length_b   1.000
_cell.length_c   1.000
_cell.angle_alpha   90.00
_cell.angle_beta   90.00
_cell.angle_gamma   90.00
#
_symmetry.space_group_name_H-M   'P 1'
#
loop_
_entity.id
_entity.type
_entity.pdbx_description
1 polymer ?
#
loop_
_entity_poly.entity_id
_entity_poly.type
_entity_poly.pdbx_seq_one_letter_code
_entity_poly.pdbx_strand_id
1 'polypeptide(L)'
;MEAETITKKDECIQVIHTLFQNYETNDYMLQRIHTQIVNYLPNTLKNELANHEKRMNRTHYLTNEQQVFVQVFLSKNKYYYLPNNGVFYEYDDKNYSIVKEDDIIHKLLSSISKERVLLDWKHKTKINVVKLIKERNLLNSIPESETIQNVLNLIYPSLFSTKTQAKYFLTIIGDNIFKKNQHLTFFISQNMKKLLIELENIAYLSIANTNTTNNFVTKYHENHSYENYRLLKINENFSPELWKAQLKKTGIDLLCVATHYSKRYEDSEKFIENKSDEELKNFTLYLRKNSQQEIVDQFCSLFLNKVDDKESTIHWKHLHFIWKQFLSVNYLPNMIYSNNLKNILKDIYDYDECCDCFHNLTSKYLPIQSDFIKFWEKTIRVICENVNHENHVNHITPLENFDELEIDELCMLFKLWGQNASNTLEEKLLSNGNINEENILKILKHFFPHVEIIENKYVLNVKCDIWDKNKEIESSFDYIKTQIKNHHTLALISFDDAYNYYYKFCNQQSNNLIVSKRYFEKYLYSKLSKYIVYEKFIETVWIDE
;
A
#
# COMPACT_ATOMS: atom_id res chain seq x y z
N MET A 1 20.73 -1.95 -65.73
CA MET A 1 21.18 -3.34 -65.94
C MET A 1 21.73 -3.53 -67.34
N GLU A 2 20.96 -3.55 -68.43
CA GLU A 2 21.51 -3.81 -69.79
C GLU A 2 22.58 -2.80 -70.24
N ALA A 3 22.38 -1.50 -69.99
CA ALA A 3 23.37 -0.47 -70.33
C ALA A 3 24.70 -0.58 -69.55
N GLU A 4 24.66 -1.09 -68.30
CA GLU A 4 25.84 -1.33 -67.44
C GLU A 4 26.60 -2.60 -67.85
N THR A 5 25.88 -3.62 -68.33
CA THR A 5 26.51 -4.86 -68.82
C THR A 5 27.26 -4.61 -70.12
N ILE A 6 26.75 -3.72 -70.98
CA ILE A 6 27.39 -3.32 -72.23
C ILE A 6 28.69 -2.54 -71.97
N THR A 7 28.68 -1.59 -71.02
CA THR A 7 29.88 -0.81 -70.66
C THR A 7 31.00 -1.68 -70.12
N LYS A 8 30.70 -2.61 -69.20
CA LYS A 8 31.70 -3.54 -68.65
C LYS A 8 32.27 -4.50 -69.70
N LYS A 9 31.47 -4.87 -70.70
CA LYS A 9 31.91 -5.72 -71.81
C LYS A 9 32.91 -4.97 -72.68
N ASP A 10 32.61 -3.72 -73.03
CA ASP A 10 33.47 -2.90 -73.88
C ASP A 10 34.81 -2.57 -73.18
N GLU A 11 34.80 -2.32 -71.88
CA GLU A 11 36.01 -2.15 -71.06
C GLU A 11 36.89 -3.42 -71.06
N CYS A 12 36.30 -4.59 -70.84
CA CYS A 12 37.03 -5.87 -70.89
C CYS A 12 37.67 -6.10 -72.26
N ILE A 13 36.97 -5.78 -73.35
CA ILE A 13 37.48 -5.92 -74.72
C ILE A 13 38.65 -4.96 -74.96
N GLN A 14 38.56 -3.70 -74.51
CA GLN A 14 39.65 -2.73 -74.63
C GLN A 14 40.92 -3.14 -73.85
N VAL A 15 40.76 -3.68 -72.64
CA VAL A 15 41.89 -4.18 -71.83
C VAL A 15 42.54 -5.41 -72.48
N ILE A 16 41.74 -6.30 -73.06
CA ILE A 16 42.27 -7.45 -73.81
C ILE A 16 43.04 -6.96 -75.04
N HIS A 17 42.50 -6.02 -75.82
CA HIS A 17 43.19 -5.47 -76.99
C HIS A 17 44.52 -4.79 -76.64
N THR A 18 44.57 -4.00 -75.56
CA THR A 18 45.82 -3.38 -75.09
C THR A 18 46.84 -4.41 -74.60
N LEU A 19 46.41 -5.50 -73.97
CA LEU A 19 47.30 -6.61 -73.60
C LEU A 19 47.86 -7.34 -74.82
N PHE A 20 47.08 -7.54 -75.88
CA PHE A 20 47.59 -8.12 -77.13
C PHE A 20 48.60 -7.20 -77.81
N GLN A 21 48.35 -5.89 -77.87
CA GLN A 21 49.27 -4.89 -78.45
C GLN A 21 50.60 -4.79 -77.69
N ASN A 22 50.58 -4.84 -76.35
CA ASN A 22 51.79 -4.72 -75.53
C ASN A 22 52.75 -5.92 -75.62
N TYR A 23 52.28 -7.09 -76.09
CA TYR A 23 53.06 -8.33 -76.15
C TYR A 23 53.13 -8.94 -77.56
N GLU A 24 52.87 -8.15 -78.62
CA GLU A 24 52.84 -8.59 -80.03
C GLU A 24 54.08 -9.36 -80.51
N THR A 25 55.26 -9.10 -79.92
CA THR A 25 56.52 -9.73 -80.33
C THR A 25 56.93 -10.95 -79.49
N ASN A 26 56.12 -11.35 -78.49
CA ASN A 26 56.44 -12.42 -77.57
C ASN A 26 55.40 -13.55 -77.62
N ASP A 27 55.65 -14.54 -78.47
CA ASP A 27 54.77 -15.71 -78.69
C ASP A 27 54.41 -16.45 -77.38
N TYR A 28 55.34 -16.52 -76.42
CA TYR A 28 55.10 -17.15 -75.12
C TYR A 28 54.02 -16.40 -74.31
N MET A 29 54.04 -15.07 -74.34
CA MET A 29 53.06 -14.23 -73.62
C MET A 29 51.70 -14.25 -74.31
N LEU A 30 51.66 -14.24 -75.65
CA LEU A 30 50.42 -14.38 -76.43
C LEU A 30 49.73 -15.71 -76.15
N GLN A 31 50.48 -16.81 -76.10
CA GLN A 31 49.95 -18.13 -75.79
C GLN A 31 49.43 -18.20 -74.34
N ARG A 32 50.09 -17.53 -73.40
CA ARG A 32 49.65 -17.46 -71.99
C ARG A 32 48.38 -16.62 -71.82
N ILE A 33 48.27 -15.49 -72.54
CA ILE A 33 47.06 -14.66 -72.58
C ILE A 33 45.89 -15.46 -73.14
N HIS A 34 46.09 -16.14 -74.28
CA HIS A 34 45.08 -17.02 -74.87
C HIS A 34 44.66 -18.13 -73.91
N THR A 35 45.63 -18.79 -73.26
CA THR A 35 45.34 -19.88 -72.31
C THR A 35 44.58 -19.36 -71.08
N GLN A 36 44.91 -18.18 -70.56
CA GLN A 36 44.18 -17.61 -69.43
C GLN A 36 42.76 -17.17 -69.78
N ILE A 37 42.56 -16.52 -70.94
CA ILE A 37 41.25 -16.01 -71.37
C ILE A 37 40.33 -17.15 -71.82
N VAL A 38 40.85 -18.11 -72.59
CA VAL A 38 40.03 -19.16 -73.21
C VAL A 38 39.88 -20.39 -72.30
N ASN A 39 40.93 -20.80 -71.57
CA ASN A 39 40.90 -22.06 -70.82
C ASN A 39 40.68 -21.87 -69.31
N TYR A 40 41.31 -20.87 -68.69
CA TYR A 40 41.20 -20.67 -67.23
C TYR A 40 40.00 -19.82 -66.84
N LEU A 41 39.74 -18.70 -67.52
CA LEU A 41 38.68 -17.76 -67.15
C LEU A 41 37.28 -18.39 -67.12
N PRO A 42 36.85 -19.20 -68.12
CA PRO A 42 35.53 -19.82 -68.09
C PRO A 42 35.39 -20.84 -66.95
N ASN A 43 36.46 -21.57 -66.65
CA ASN A 43 36.46 -22.55 -65.57
C ASN A 43 36.45 -21.88 -64.19
N THR A 44 37.21 -20.80 -64.02
CA THR A 44 37.20 -19.98 -62.80
C THR A 44 35.81 -19.38 -62.57
N LEU A 45 35.19 -18.78 -63.59
CA LEU A 45 33.85 -18.20 -63.47
C LEU A 45 32.77 -19.25 -63.19
N LYS A 46 32.84 -20.43 -63.82
CA LYS A 46 31.94 -21.55 -63.50
C LYS A 46 32.08 -22.00 -62.04
N ASN A 47 33.31 -22.11 -61.54
CA ASN A 47 33.57 -22.47 -60.15
C ASN A 47 33.13 -21.38 -59.17
N GLU A 48 33.33 -20.10 -59.51
CA GLU A 48 32.85 -18.98 -58.70
C GLU A 48 31.33 -18.92 -58.64
N LEU A 49 30.63 -19.16 -59.76
CA LEU A 49 29.18 -19.22 -59.81
C LEU A 49 28.64 -20.38 -58.97
N ALA A 50 29.20 -21.58 -59.11
CA ALA A 50 28.83 -22.74 -58.29
C ALA A 50 29.10 -22.49 -56.79
N ASN A 51 30.19 -21.81 -56.44
CA ASN A 51 30.50 -21.41 -55.06
C ASN A 51 29.59 -20.29 -54.56
N HIS A 52 29.15 -19.38 -55.43
CA HIS A 52 28.19 -18.34 -55.10
C HIS A 52 26.81 -18.93 -54.82
N GLU A 53 26.33 -19.83 -55.67
CA GLU A 53 25.06 -20.55 -55.47
C GLU A 53 25.08 -21.40 -54.19
N LYS A 54 26.15 -22.16 -53.94
CA LYS A 54 26.32 -22.90 -52.68
C LYS A 54 26.32 -21.98 -51.46
N ARG A 55 26.96 -20.81 -51.54
CA ARG A 55 26.92 -19.79 -50.46
C ARG A 55 25.53 -19.21 -50.28
N MET A 56 24.80 -18.90 -51.35
CA MET A 56 23.42 -18.40 -51.30
C MET A 56 22.49 -19.44 -50.65
N ASN A 57 22.55 -20.70 -51.09
CA ASN A 57 21.72 -21.78 -50.56
C ASN A 57 22.02 -22.07 -49.09
N ARG A 58 23.31 -22.11 -48.69
CA ARG A 58 23.70 -22.25 -47.28
C ARG A 58 23.21 -21.07 -46.44
N THR A 59 23.33 -19.85 -46.96
CA THR A 59 22.86 -18.64 -46.27
C THR A 59 21.35 -18.66 -46.10
N HIS A 60 20.60 -19.06 -47.12
CA HIS A 60 19.14 -19.18 -47.07
C HIS A 60 18.70 -20.25 -46.04
N TYR A 61 19.30 -21.44 -46.09
CA TYR A 61 19.04 -22.51 -45.12
C TYR A 61 19.34 -22.08 -43.68
N LEU A 62 20.52 -21.50 -43.43
CA LEU A 62 20.89 -21.01 -42.09
C LEU A 62 19.99 -19.87 -41.61
N THR A 63 19.47 -19.04 -42.51
CA THR A 63 18.52 -17.97 -42.15
C THR A 63 17.19 -18.55 -41.68
N ASN A 64 16.67 -19.57 -42.37
CA ASN A 64 15.43 -20.23 -41.97
C ASN A 64 15.58 -20.95 -40.63
N GLU A 65 16.65 -21.72 -40.45
CA GLU A 65 16.96 -22.38 -39.17
C GLU A 65 17.13 -21.36 -38.03
N GLN A 66 17.81 -20.25 -38.30
CA GLN A 66 17.94 -19.16 -37.32
C GLN A 66 16.57 -18.59 -36.94
N GLN A 67 15.68 -18.33 -37.89
CA GLN A 67 14.34 -17.81 -37.61
C GLN A 67 13.50 -18.79 -36.78
N VAL A 68 13.50 -20.08 -37.14
CA VAL A 68 12.80 -21.13 -36.40
C VAL A 68 13.33 -21.22 -34.97
N PHE A 69 14.66 -21.25 -34.80
CA PHE A 69 15.27 -21.28 -33.48
C PHE A 69 14.89 -20.05 -32.64
N VAL A 70 14.98 -18.84 -33.21
CA VAL A 70 14.61 -17.61 -32.51
C VAL A 70 13.14 -17.66 -32.06
N GLN A 71 12.24 -18.12 -32.93
CA GLN A 71 10.82 -18.25 -32.60
C GLN A 71 10.58 -19.26 -31.46
N VAL A 72 11.22 -20.43 -31.50
CA VAL A 72 11.12 -21.47 -30.46
C VAL A 72 11.76 -21.02 -29.15
N PHE A 73 12.88 -20.31 -29.20
CA PHE A 73 13.56 -19.82 -28.01
C PHE A 73 12.76 -18.73 -27.31
N LEU A 74 12.18 -17.79 -28.07
CA LEU A 74 11.39 -16.68 -27.56
C LEU A 74 9.97 -17.06 -27.12
N SER A 75 9.46 -18.23 -27.56
CA SER A 75 8.20 -18.79 -27.07
C SER A 75 8.40 -19.59 -25.79
N LYS A 76 9.51 -20.33 -25.68
CA LYS A 76 9.87 -21.07 -24.46
C LYS A 76 10.33 -20.16 -23.32
N ASN A 77 11.00 -19.06 -23.63
CA ASN A 77 11.48 -18.11 -22.62
C ASN A 77 10.84 -16.74 -22.86
N LYS A 78 9.92 -16.35 -21.98
CA LYS A 78 9.24 -15.06 -22.03
C LYS A 78 10.12 -13.99 -21.39
N TYR A 79 11.07 -13.48 -22.18
CA TYR A 79 11.91 -12.36 -21.79
C TYR A 79 11.30 -11.01 -22.19
N TYR A 80 11.42 -10.04 -21.30
CA TYR A 80 11.01 -8.65 -21.50
C TYR A 80 12.14 -7.70 -21.14
N TYR A 81 12.08 -6.49 -21.67
CA TYR A 81 13.04 -5.44 -21.43
C TYR A 81 12.33 -4.14 -21.07
N LEU A 82 12.92 -3.37 -20.18
CA LEU A 82 12.46 -2.03 -19.89
C LEU A 82 13.55 -1.01 -20.27
N PRO A 83 13.31 -0.14 -21.28
CA PRO A 83 14.31 0.83 -21.73
C PRO A 83 14.71 1.86 -20.67
N ASN A 84 13.78 2.21 -19.77
CA ASN A 84 13.97 3.28 -18.79
C ASN A 84 15.09 2.97 -17.77
N ASN A 85 15.25 1.70 -17.40
CA ASN A 85 16.24 1.27 -16.41
C ASN A 85 17.33 0.35 -17.00
N GLY A 86 17.17 -0.10 -18.26
CA GLY A 86 18.11 -1.02 -18.89
C GLY A 86 18.07 -2.45 -18.35
N VAL A 87 17.00 -2.83 -17.66
CA VAL A 87 16.86 -4.12 -16.97
C VAL A 87 16.07 -5.12 -17.82
N PHE A 88 16.44 -6.40 -17.71
CA PHE A 88 15.73 -7.52 -18.32
C PHE A 88 14.88 -8.27 -17.29
N TYR A 89 13.77 -8.83 -17.75
CA TYR A 89 12.84 -9.59 -16.93
C TYR A 89 12.54 -10.94 -17.58
N GLU A 90 12.41 -11.97 -16.76
CA GLU A 90 11.93 -13.29 -17.16
C GLU A 90 10.58 -13.56 -16.50
N TYR A 91 9.65 -14.09 -17.29
CA TYR A 91 8.35 -14.52 -16.81
C TYR A 91 8.25 -16.05 -16.90
N ASP A 92 8.02 -16.71 -15.77
CA ASP A 92 7.94 -18.17 -15.62
C ASP A 92 6.51 -18.71 -15.70
N ASP A 93 5.60 -17.94 -16.33
CA ASP A 93 4.14 -18.14 -16.36
C ASP A 93 3.42 -17.95 -15.01
N LYS A 94 4.14 -17.67 -13.93
CA LYS A 94 3.57 -17.42 -12.59
C LYS A 94 3.96 -16.06 -12.02
N ASN A 95 5.24 -15.70 -12.05
CA ASN A 95 5.83 -14.50 -11.49
C ASN A 95 6.88 -13.88 -12.44
N TYR A 96 7.06 -12.57 -12.34
CA TYR A 96 8.09 -11.81 -13.02
C TYR A 96 9.33 -11.67 -12.14
N SER A 97 10.50 -11.97 -12.71
CA SER A 97 11.78 -11.84 -12.02
C SER A 97 12.76 -10.97 -12.81
N ILE A 98 13.65 -10.27 -12.10
CA ILE A 98 14.73 -9.48 -12.70
C ILE A 98 15.88 -10.41 -13.04
N VAL A 99 16.34 -10.36 -14.30
CA VAL A 99 17.41 -11.22 -14.81
C VAL A 99 18.53 -10.36 -15.43
N LYS A 100 19.77 -10.82 -15.30
CA LYS A 100 20.93 -10.16 -15.92
C LYS A 100 21.05 -10.54 -17.39
N GLU A 101 21.56 -9.62 -18.21
CA GLU A 101 21.82 -9.88 -19.63
C GLU A 101 22.74 -11.10 -19.82
N ASP A 102 23.76 -11.25 -18.97
CA ASP A 102 24.71 -12.36 -19.02
C ASP A 102 24.05 -13.73 -18.84
N ASP A 103 23.04 -13.84 -17.97
CA ASP A 103 22.32 -15.10 -17.73
C ASP A 103 21.47 -15.48 -18.95
N ILE A 104 20.83 -14.49 -19.58
CA ILE A 104 20.09 -14.67 -20.84
C ILE A 104 21.04 -15.13 -21.95
N ILE A 105 22.20 -14.49 -22.05
CA ILE A 105 23.24 -14.85 -23.01
C ILE A 105 23.73 -16.27 -22.74
N HIS A 106 24.00 -16.64 -21.50
CA HIS A 106 24.47 -17.98 -21.14
C HIS A 106 23.42 -19.05 -21.52
N LYS A 107 22.14 -18.82 -21.20
CA LYS A 107 21.03 -19.72 -21.57
C LYS A 107 20.89 -19.85 -23.08
N LEU A 108 21.03 -18.74 -23.82
CA LEU A 108 20.96 -18.69 -25.28
C LEU A 108 22.16 -19.39 -25.94
N LEU A 109 23.38 -19.18 -25.45
CA LEU A 109 24.56 -19.84 -26.02
C LEU A 109 24.55 -21.34 -25.73
N SER A 110 24.03 -21.74 -24.56
CA SER A 110 23.86 -23.15 -24.19
C SER A 110 22.82 -23.86 -25.08
N SER A 111 21.72 -23.19 -25.45
CA SER A 111 20.73 -23.75 -26.38
C SER A 111 21.25 -23.84 -27.81
N ILE A 112 21.95 -22.81 -28.31
CA ILE A 112 22.60 -22.84 -29.65
C ILE A 112 23.63 -23.98 -29.74
N SER A 113 24.38 -24.23 -28.66
CA SER A 113 25.41 -25.28 -28.64
C SER A 113 24.82 -26.70 -28.75
N LYS A 114 23.54 -26.89 -28.40
CA LYS A 114 22.85 -28.18 -28.54
C LYS A 114 22.45 -28.48 -29.99
N GLU A 115 22.14 -27.45 -30.80
CA GLU A 115 21.65 -27.65 -32.16
C GLU A 115 22.75 -27.81 -33.22
N ARG A 116 24.03 -27.54 -32.90
CA ARG A 116 25.25 -27.67 -33.75
C ARG A 116 25.25 -26.92 -35.09
N VAL A 117 24.13 -26.84 -35.81
CA VAL A 117 23.94 -26.22 -37.13
C VAL A 117 24.12 -24.70 -37.08
N LEU A 118 23.71 -24.05 -35.99
CA LEU A 118 23.77 -22.60 -35.83
C LEU A 118 25.07 -22.07 -35.18
N LEU A 119 26.08 -22.93 -34.96
CA LEU A 119 27.35 -22.54 -34.34
C LEU A 119 28.08 -21.44 -35.13
N ASP A 120 28.09 -21.55 -36.46
CA ASP A 120 28.74 -20.58 -37.35
C ASP A 120 28.11 -19.18 -37.25
N TRP A 121 26.82 -19.10 -36.89
CA TRP A 121 26.06 -17.85 -36.77
C TRP A 121 25.80 -17.43 -35.32
N LYS A 122 26.46 -18.06 -34.34
CA LYS A 122 26.26 -17.85 -32.89
C LYS A 122 26.23 -16.36 -32.50
N HIS A 123 27.20 -15.57 -32.98
CA HIS A 123 27.27 -14.13 -32.68
C HIS A 123 26.13 -13.34 -33.31
N LYS A 124 25.78 -13.65 -34.56
CA LYS A 124 24.68 -13.00 -35.29
C LYS A 124 23.32 -13.33 -34.65
N THR A 125 23.10 -14.59 -34.27
CA THR A 125 21.90 -15.05 -33.57
C THR A 125 21.78 -14.41 -32.19
N LYS A 126 22.88 -14.33 -31.43
CA LYS A 126 22.91 -13.62 -30.13
C LYS A 126 22.43 -12.18 -30.28
N ILE A 127 23.03 -11.41 -31.19
CA ILE A 127 22.68 -10.00 -31.39
C ILE A 127 21.22 -9.86 -31.80
N ASN A 128 20.74 -10.71 -32.72
CA ASN A 128 19.36 -10.66 -33.19
C ASN A 128 18.35 -10.96 -32.06
N VAL A 129 18.58 -12.00 -31.26
CA VAL A 129 17.68 -12.34 -30.15
C VAL A 129 17.67 -11.26 -29.08
N VAL A 130 18.84 -10.74 -28.68
CA VAL A 130 18.90 -9.64 -27.70
C VAL A 130 18.19 -8.40 -28.22
N LYS A 131 18.30 -8.10 -29.52
CA LYS A 131 17.55 -6.99 -30.14
C LYS A 131 16.04 -7.22 -30.06
N LEU A 132 15.57 -8.42 -30.41
CA LEU A 132 14.15 -8.79 -30.33
C LEU A 132 13.61 -8.78 -28.90
N ILE A 133 14.43 -9.15 -27.90
CA ILE A 133 14.06 -9.02 -26.48
C ILE A 133 13.95 -7.54 -26.09
N LYS A 134 14.88 -6.69 -26.54
CA LYS A 134 14.84 -5.23 -26.28
C LYS A 134 13.62 -4.54 -26.88
N GLU A 135 13.04 -5.09 -27.96
CA GLU A 135 11.79 -4.61 -28.56
C GLU A 135 10.55 -5.00 -27.73
N ARG A 136 10.62 -6.03 -26.88
CA ARG A 136 9.51 -6.48 -26.02
C ARG A 136 9.47 -5.71 -24.71
N ASN A 137 8.66 -4.65 -24.67
CA ASN A 137 8.47 -3.87 -23.45
C ASN A 137 7.72 -4.66 -22.35
N LEU A 138 8.23 -4.64 -21.12
CA LEU A 138 7.59 -5.26 -19.94
C LEU A 138 6.16 -4.76 -19.71
N LEU A 139 5.90 -3.47 -19.88
CA LEU A 139 4.59 -2.86 -19.67
C LEU A 139 3.54 -3.32 -20.71
N ASN A 140 3.99 -3.97 -21.80
CA ASN A 140 3.13 -4.58 -22.82
C ASN A 140 2.91 -6.08 -22.58
N SER A 141 3.45 -6.64 -21.49
CA SER A 141 3.23 -8.04 -21.13
C SER A 141 1.76 -8.35 -20.88
N ILE A 142 1.36 -9.58 -21.21
CA ILE A 142 0.04 -10.13 -20.89
C ILE A 142 0.28 -11.22 -19.84
N PRO A 143 0.00 -10.95 -18.55
CA PRO A 143 0.14 -11.96 -17.51
C PRO A 143 -0.92 -13.06 -17.66
N GLU A 144 -0.55 -14.29 -17.30
CA GLU A 144 -1.43 -15.43 -17.25
C GLU A 144 -2.51 -15.28 -16.18
N SER A 145 -3.59 -16.07 -16.32
CA SER A 145 -4.72 -16.01 -15.38
C SER A 145 -4.31 -16.34 -13.94
N GLU A 146 -3.34 -17.23 -13.74
CA GLU A 146 -2.81 -17.58 -12.41
C GLU A 146 -2.16 -16.37 -11.73
N THR A 147 -1.28 -15.65 -12.44
CA THR A 147 -0.64 -14.42 -11.95
C THR A 147 -1.69 -13.35 -11.59
N ILE A 148 -2.71 -13.17 -12.45
CA ILE A 148 -3.79 -12.21 -12.20
C ILE A 148 -4.56 -12.57 -10.92
N GLN A 149 -4.90 -13.85 -10.72
CA GLN A 149 -5.61 -14.27 -9.50
C GLN A 149 -4.72 -14.14 -8.26
N ASN A 150 -3.43 -14.44 -8.35
CA ASN A 150 -2.49 -14.26 -7.23
C ASN A 150 -2.44 -12.79 -6.80
N VAL A 151 -2.32 -11.85 -7.75
CA VAL A 151 -2.36 -10.41 -7.46
C VAL A 151 -3.72 -9.99 -6.89
N LEU A 152 -4.83 -10.48 -7.44
CA LEU A 152 -6.16 -10.15 -6.93
C LEU A 152 -6.36 -10.67 -5.50
N ASN A 153 -5.91 -11.88 -5.18
CA ASN A 153 -6.04 -12.48 -3.85
C ASN A 153 -5.17 -11.78 -2.80
N LEU A 154 -4.13 -11.03 -3.20
CA LEU A 154 -3.36 -10.21 -2.28
C LEU A 154 -4.13 -8.96 -1.84
N ILE A 155 -4.91 -8.37 -2.75
CA ILE A 155 -5.61 -7.10 -2.54
C ILE A 155 -7.06 -7.33 -2.04
N TYR A 156 -7.70 -8.40 -2.51
CA TYR A 156 -9.02 -8.83 -2.09
C TYR A 156 -8.90 -10.12 -1.27
N PRO A 157 -9.49 -10.21 -0.06
CA PRO A 157 -10.41 -9.24 0.57
C PRO A 157 -9.73 -8.24 1.53
N SER A 158 -8.40 -8.23 1.60
CA SER A 158 -7.62 -7.47 2.59
C SER A 158 -7.85 -5.96 2.50
N LEU A 159 -7.60 -5.36 1.33
CA LEU A 159 -7.71 -3.93 1.08
C LEU A 159 -9.10 -3.52 0.57
N PHE A 160 -9.73 -4.37 -0.24
CA PHE A 160 -11.04 -4.09 -0.82
C PHE A 160 -12.06 -5.20 -0.53
N SER A 161 -13.30 -4.79 -0.32
CA SER A 161 -14.44 -5.69 -0.09
C SER A 161 -14.91 -6.46 -1.32
N THR A 162 -14.59 -6.01 -2.54
CA THR A 162 -15.02 -6.69 -3.78
C THR A 162 -13.88 -6.83 -4.79
N LYS A 163 -13.98 -7.85 -5.65
CA LYS A 163 -13.04 -8.05 -6.77
C LYS A 163 -13.11 -6.91 -7.79
N THR A 164 -14.28 -6.30 -7.98
CA THR A 164 -14.49 -5.16 -8.89
C THR A 164 -13.71 -3.94 -8.41
N GLN A 165 -13.74 -3.64 -7.12
CA GLN A 165 -12.94 -2.57 -6.50
C GLN A 165 -11.44 -2.81 -6.64
N ALA A 166 -10.97 -4.05 -6.40
CA ALA A 166 -9.56 -4.39 -6.58
C ALA A 166 -9.09 -4.22 -8.03
N LYS A 167 -9.89 -4.66 -9.01
CA LYS A 167 -9.61 -4.45 -10.44
C LYS A 167 -9.59 -2.96 -10.79
N TYR A 168 -10.54 -2.19 -10.27
CA TYR A 168 -10.59 -0.75 -10.49
C TYR A 168 -9.33 -0.05 -9.97
N PHE A 169 -8.90 -0.39 -8.75
CA PHE A 169 -7.67 0.13 -8.16
C PHE A 169 -6.43 -0.21 -8.99
N LEU A 170 -6.31 -1.46 -9.47
CA LEU A 170 -5.23 -1.87 -10.37
C LEU A 170 -5.26 -1.10 -11.70
N THR A 171 -6.44 -0.83 -12.26
CA THR A 171 -6.59 0.01 -13.46
C THR A 171 -6.09 1.43 -13.21
N ILE A 172 -6.39 2.04 -12.06
CA ILE A 172 -5.88 3.38 -11.69
C ILE A 172 -4.34 3.39 -11.62
N ILE A 173 -3.74 2.39 -10.98
CA ILE A 173 -2.27 2.29 -10.93
C ILE A 173 -1.69 2.16 -12.35
N GLY A 174 -2.33 1.35 -13.21
CA GLY A 174 -1.93 1.20 -14.60
C GLY A 174 -2.04 2.52 -15.38
N ASP A 175 -3.11 3.29 -15.18
CA ASP A 175 -3.30 4.60 -15.78
C ASP A 175 -2.20 5.58 -15.34
N ASN A 176 -1.84 5.59 -14.06
CA ASN A 176 -0.76 6.42 -13.54
C ASN A 176 0.59 6.03 -14.16
N ILE A 177 0.86 4.72 -14.34
CA ILE A 177 2.08 4.24 -15.03
C ILE A 177 2.12 4.73 -16.47
N PHE A 178 0.99 4.69 -17.19
CA PHE A 178 0.87 5.21 -18.56
C PHE A 178 0.63 6.72 -18.65
N LYS A 179 0.59 7.44 -17.52
CA LYS A 179 0.31 8.87 -17.44
C LYS A 179 -1.03 9.29 -18.08
N LYS A 180 -2.04 8.40 -18.02
CA LYS A 180 -3.41 8.69 -18.46
C LYS A 180 -4.17 9.45 -17.35
N ASN A 181 -5.14 10.28 -17.75
CA ASN A 181 -6.10 10.94 -16.84
C ASN A 181 -5.48 11.66 -15.62
N GLN A 182 -4.39 12.41 -15.84
CA GLN A 182 -3.68 13.14 -14.79
C GLN A 182 -4.49 14.23 -14.07
N HIS A 183 -5.65 14.62 -14.63
CA HIS A 183 -6.54 15.59 -14.00
C HIS A 183 -7.40 14.98 -12.88
N LEU A 184 -7.56 13.65 -12.86
CA LEU A 184 -8.37 12.96 -11.86
C LEU A 184 -7.62 12.83 -10.55
N THR A 185 -8.31 13.11 -9.45
CA THR A 185 -7.79 12.99 -8.08
C THR A 185 -8.61 11.98 -7.30
N PHE A 186 -7.94 11.05 -6.63
CA PHE A 186 -8.57 9.97 -5.88
C PHE A 186 -8.40 10.19 -4.38
N PHE A 187 -9.53 10.27 -3.66
CA PHE A 187 -9.51 10.37 -2.21
C PHE A 187 -9.15 9.04 -1.56
N ILE A 188 -8.21 9.11 -0.62
CA ILE A 188 -7.71 7.95 0.13
C ILE A 188 -7.57 8.27 1.61
N SER A 189 -7.61 7.21 2.44
CA SER A 189 -7.30 7.30 3.86
C SER A 189 -5.80 7.51 4.09
N GLN A 190 -5.45 8.07 5.25
CA GLN A 190 -4.05 8.28 5.64
C GLN A 190 -3.26 6.96 5.72
N ASN A 191 -3.91 5.86 6.12
CA ASN A 191 -3.30 4.53 6.16
C ASN A 191 -2.90 4.06 4.77
N MET A 192 -3.76 4.29 3.77
CA MET A 192 -3.46 3.96 2.37
C MET A 192 -2.28 4.76 1.83
N LYS A 193 -2.12 6.02 2.24
CA LYS A 193 -0.98 6.84 1.81
C LYS A 193 0.37 6.19 2.14
N LYS A 194 0.49 5.57 3.32
CA LYS A 194 1.69 4.82 3.70
C LYS A 194 1.94 3.63 2.76
N LEU A 195 0.89 2.90 2.38
CA LEU A 195 1.02 1.79 1.43
C LEU A 195 1.42 2.23 0.03
N LEU A 196 0.86 3.34 -0.44
CA LEU A 196 1.16 3.88 -1.77
C LEU A 196 2.62 4.30 -1.86
N ILE A 197 3.20 4.87 -0.80
CA ILE A 197 4.64 5.18 -0.76
C ILE A 197 5.49 3.92 -0.92
N GLU A 198 5.12 2.81 -0.27
CA GLU A 198 5.84 1.54 -0.43
C GLU A 198 5.67 0.95 -1.84
N LEU A 199 4.49 1.10 -2.44
CA LEU A 199 4.25 0.71 -3.83
C LEU A 199 5.08 1.55 -4.79
N GLU A 200 5.18 2.85 -4.56
CA GLU A 200 5.99 3.80 -5.32
C GLU A 200 7.48 3.47 -5.21
N ASN A 201 7.97 3.14 -4.02
CA ASN A 201 9.35 2.66 -3.82
C ASN A 201 9.63 1.41 -4.67
N ILE A 202 8.68 0.47 -4.74
CA ILE A 202 8.84 -0.74 -5.54
C ILE A 202 8.74 -0.42 -7.03
N ALA A 203 7.83 0.46 -7.44
CA ALA A 203 7.74 0.92 -8.83
C ALA A 203 9.02 1.65 -9.27
N TYR A 204 9.64 2.42 -8.37
CA TYR A 204 10.93 3.05 -8.60
C TYR A 204 12.05 2.02 -8.74
N LEU A 205 12.16 1.08 -7.80
CA LEU A 205 13.19 0.03 -7.83
C LEU A 205 13.03 -0.90 -9.04
N SER A 206 11.79 -1.23 -9.41
CA SER A 206 11.51 -2.23 -10.44
C SER A 206 11.32 -1.63 -11.83
N ILE A 207 10.78 -0.43 -12.00
CA ILE A 207 10.44 0.15 -13.32
C ILE A 207 11.09 1.54 -13.53
N ALA A 208 11.80 2.06 -12.52
CA ALA A 208 12.33 3.43 -12.51
C ALA A 208 11.24 4.50 -12.77
N ASN A 209 10.01 4.24 -12.32
CA ASN A 209 8.91 5.19 -12.42
C ASN A 209 8.66 5.84 -11.05
N THR A 210 8.63 7.17 -11.01
CA THR A 210 8.51 7.96 -9.78
C THR A 210 7.10 8.48 -9.52
N ASN A 211 6.15 8.34 -10.45
CA ASN A 211 4.86 9.06 -10.38
C ASN A 211 3.64 8.12 -10.39
N THR A 212 3.74 6.93 -9.80
CA THR A 212 2.65 5.94 -9.83
C THR A 212 1.46 6.30 -8.93
N THR A 213 1.63 7.27 -8.04
CA THR A 213 0.74 7.52 -6.89
C THR A 213 0.34 9.00 -6.73
N ASN A 214 0.78 9.88 -7.62
CA ASN A 214 0.60 11.34 -7.49
C ASN A 214 -0.87 11.79 -7.49
N ASN A 215 -1.75 11.02 -8.11
CA ASN A 215 -3.16 11.33 -8.22
C ASN A 215 -3.95 10.99 -6.94
N PHE A 216 -3.32 10.43 -5.91
CA PHE A 216 -3.98 10.07 -4.65
C PHE A 216 -3.79 11.15 -3.57
N VAL A 217 -4.89 11.61 -3.00
CA VAL A 217 -4.92 12.73 -2.05
C VAL A 217 -5.69 12.38 -0.79
N THR A 218 -5.21 12.84 0.37
CA THR A 218 -5.81 12.59 1.68
C THR A 218 -6.65 13.75 2.21
N LYS A 219 -6.53 14.95 1.64
CA LYS A 219 -7.24 16.17 2.07
C LYS A 219 -7.76 16.94 0.87
N TYR A 220 -8.97 17.48 0.98
CA TYR A 220 -9.54 18.29 -0.08
C TYR A 220 -8.75 19.59 -0.27
N HIS A 221 -8.48 19.95 -1.52
CA HIS A 221 -7.91 21.24 -1.90
C HIS A 221 -8.95 22.05 -2.68
N GLU A 222 -9.26 23.26 -2.18
CA GLU A 222 -10.24 24.21 -2.76
C GLU A 222 -9.97 24.55 -4.23
N ASN A 223 -8.71 24.46 -4.66
CA ASN A 223 -8.29 24.79 -6.02
C ASN A 223 -8.76 23.77 -7.08
N HIS A 224 -9.32 22.63 -6.67
CA HIS A 224 -9.75 21.57 -7.57
C HIS A 224 -11.28 21.44 -7.58
N SER A 225 -11.86 21.35 -8.79
CA SER A 225 -13.29 21.10 -8.99
C SER A 225 -13.70 19.74 -8.43
N TYR A 226 -14.87 19.68 -7.80
CA TYR A 226 -15.52 18.45 -7.30
C TYR A 226 -15.64 17.39 -8.40
N GLU A 227 -15.81 17.80 -9.65
CA GLU A 227 -15.95 16.92 -10.82
C GLU A 227 -14.72 16.05 -11.09
N ASN A 228 -13.54 16.48 -10.65
CA ASN A 228 -12.28 15.77 -10.84
C ASN A 228 -11.96 14.80 -9.71
N TYR A 229 -12.71 14.86 -8.60
CA TYR A 229 -12.49 13.97 -7.47
C TYR A 229 -13.28 12.66 -7.61
N ARG A 230 -12.65 11.57 -7.18
CA ARG A 230 -13.23 10.23 -7.13
C ARG A 230 -13.03 9.64 -5.75
N LEU A 231 -14.02 8.89 -5.26
CA LEU A 231 -13.96 8.24 -3.94
C LEU A 231 -13.54 6.77 -4.07
N LEU A 232 -12.66 6.32 -3.18
CA LEU A 232 -12.27 4.92 -3.08
C LEU A 232 -12.63 4.37 -1.71
N LYS A 233 -13.48 3.35 -1.69
CA LYS A 233 -13.82 2.64 -0.45
C LYS A 233 -12.73 1.63 -0.16
N ILE A 234 -12.03 1.82 0.95
CA ILE A 234 -10.90 0.98 1.37
C ILE A 234 -11.20 0.44 2.77
N ASN A 235 -10.87 -0.82 3.02
CA ASN A 235 -10.96 -1.40 4.36
C ASN A 235 -9.86 -0.79 5.25
N GLU A 236 -10.22 -0.27 6.42
CA GLU A 236 -9.23 0.38 7.32
C GLU A 236 -8.38 -0.63 8.13
N ASN A 237 -8.79 -1.90 8.16
CA ASN A 237 -8.24 -2.95 9.03
C ASN A 237 -7.11 -3.77 8.37
N PHE A 238 -6.14 -3.14 7.71
CA PHE A 238 -4.98 -3.84 7.15
C PHE A 238 -3.69 -3.46 7.88
N SER A 239 -2.78 -4.42 8.05
CA SER A 239 -1.45 -4.15 8.61
C SER A 239 -0.45 -3.74 7.52
N PRO A 240 0.21 -2.57 7.66
CA PRO A 240 1.14 -2.07 6.64
C PRO A 240 2.39 -2.94 6.50
N GLU A 241 2.81 -3.61 7.57
CA GLU A 241 3.99 -4.48 7.58
C GLU A 241 3.80 -5.76 6.76
N LEU A 242 2.64 -6.41 6.89
CA LEU A 242 2.32 -7.59 6.07
C LEU A 242 2.25 -7.21 4.59
N TRP A 243 1.66 -6.06 4.28
CA TRP A 243 1.60 -5.55 2.92
C TRP A 243 2.99 -5.28 2.34
N LYS A 244 3.89 -4.68 3.13
CA LYS A 244 5.28 -4.44 2.72
C LYS A 244 6.02 -5.74 2.40
N ALA A 245 5.85 -6.78 3.21
CA ALA A 245 6.44 -8.09 2.96
C ALA A 245 5.89 -8.73 1.69
N GLN A 246 4.58 -8.64 1.46
CA GLN A 246 3.92 -9.16 0.27
C GLN A 246 4.36 -8.42 -0.99
N LEU A 247 4.36 -7.09 -0.98
CA LEU A 247 4.78 -6.27 -2.11
C LEU A 247 6.23 -6.53 -2.53
N LYS A 248 7.15 -6.79 -1.59
CA LYS A 248 8.53 -7.16 -1.94
C LYS A 248 8.61 -8.45 -2.77
N LYS A 249 7.66 -9.37 -2.58
CA LYS A 249 7.64 -10.67 -3.28
C LYS A 249 6.92 -10.60 -4.63
N THR A 250 5.80 -9.88 -4.71
CA THR A 250 4.90 -9.90 -5.89
C THR A 250 4.68 -8.51 -6.49
N GLY A 251 5.50 -7.53 -6.14
CA GLY A 251 5.33 -6.13 -6.57
C GLY A 251 5.45 -5.94 -8.08
N ILE A 252 6.36 -6.68 -8.74
CA ILE A 252 6.51 -6.63 -10.20
C ILE A 252 5.26 -7.20 -10.87
N ASP A 253 4.74 -8.34 -10.36
CA ASP A 253 3.51 -8.95 -10.85
C ASP A 253 2.34 -7.98 -10.75
N LEU A 254 2.23 -7.27 -9.63
CA LEU A 254 1.18 -6.27 -9.40
C LEU A 254 1.24 -5.15 -10.43
N LEU A 255 2.43 -4.62 -10.73
CA LEU A 255 2.62 -3.55 -11.72
C LEU A 255 2.31 -4.05 -13.15
N CYS A 256 2.73 -5.26 -13.51
CA CYS A 256 2.42 -5.87 -14.79
C CYS A 256 0.89 -6.10 -14.95
N VAL A 257 0.23 -6.63 -13.92
CA VAL A 257 -1.24 -6.81 -13.91
C VAL A 257 -1.96 -5.46 -13.99
N ALA A 258 -1.50 -4.43 -13.28
CA ALA A 258 -2.06 -3.08 -13.35
C ALA A 258 -1.98 -2.49 -14.77
N THR A 259 -0.80 -2.58 -15.40
CA THR A 259 -0.63 -2.11 -16.79
C THR A 259 -1.46 -2.90 -17.80
N HIS A 260 -1.62 -4.22 -17.60
CA HIS A 260 -2.51 -5.03 -18.40
C HIS A 260 -3.97 -4.57 -18.28
N TYR A 261 -4.46 -4.28 -17.07
CA TYR A 261 -5.83 -3.81 -16.86
C TYR A 261 -6.09 -2.42 -17.45
N SER A 262 -5.18 -1.46 -17.30
CA SER A 262 -5.30 -0.15 -17.96
C SER A 262 -5.36 -0.25 -19.48
N LYS A 263 -4.67 -1.21 -20.10
CA LYS A 263 -4.79 -1.43 -21.55
C LYS A 263 -6.06 -2.14 -21.95
N ARG A 264 -6.43 -3.18 -21.20
CA ARG A 264 -7.62 -4.00 -21.48
C ARG A 264 -8.91 -3.18 -21.38
N TYR A 265 -8.98 -2.27 -20.41
CA TYR A 265 -10.14 -1.42 -20.18
C TYR A 265 -9.99 0.00 -20.73
N GLU A 266 -8.87 0.26 -21.41
CA GLU A 266 -8.44 1.54 -21.97
C GLU A 266 -8.14 2.63 -20.93
N ASP A 267 -9.01 2.85 -19.95
CA ASP A 267 -8.79 3.70 -18.80
C ASP A 267 -9.71 3.34 -17.61
N SER A 268 -9.47 3.97 -16.47
CA SER A 268 -10.22 3.80 -15.23
C SER A 268 -11.65 4.35 -15.29
N GLU A 269 -11.95 5.37 -16.09
CA GLU A 269 -13.32 5.90 -16.23
C GLU A 269 -14.21 4.95 -17.04
N LYS A 270 -13.71 4.46 -18.17
CA LYS A 270 -14.36 3.45 -19.02
C LYS A 270 -14.58 2.15 -18.28
N PHE A 271 -13.68 1.79 -17.36
CA PHE A 271 -13.90 0.65 -16.47
C PHE A 271 -15.14 0.86 -15.59
N ILE A 272 -15.27 2.05 -14.98
CA ILE A 272 -16.45 2.38 -14.16
C ILE A 272 -17.71 2.35 -15.01
N GLU A 273 -17.70 2.97 -16.18
CA GLU A 273 -18.90 3.10 -17.00
C GLU A 273 -19.43 1.76 -17.52
N ASN A 274 -18.53 0.85 -17.91
CA ASN A 274 -18.90 -0.36 -18.65
C ASN A 274 -18.84 -1.66 -17.84
N LYS A 275 -18.10 -1.70 -16.73
CA LYS A 275 -17.79 -2.94 -15.99
C LYS A 275 -18.00 -2.87 -14.48
N SER A 276 -18.24 -1.69 -13.92
CA SER A 276 -18.46 -1.57 -12.48
C SER A 276 -19.92 -1.82 -12.09
N ASP A 277 -20.10 -2.27 -10.86
CA ASP A 277 -21.41 -2.40 -10.23
C ASP A 277 -21.99 -0.99 -9.97
N GLU A 278 -23.31 -0.83 -10.07
CA GLU A 278 -23.96 0.47 -9.89
C GLU A 278 -23.67 1.09 -8.51
N GLU A 279 -23.51 0.27 -7.46
CA GLU A 279 -23.08 0.72 -6.14
C GLU A 279 -21.68 1.36 -6.16
N LEU A 280 -20.71 0.69 -6.82
CA LEU A 280 -19.35 1.19 -6.94
C LEU A 280 -19.30 2.47 -7.78
N LYS A 281 -20.07 2.51 -8.86
CA LYS A 281 -20.20 3.67 -9.74
C LYS A 281 -20.78 4.87 -9.01
N ASN A 282 -21.85 4.68 -8.25
CA ASN A 282 -22.50 5.74 -7.49
C ASN A 282 -21.61 6.28 -6.38
N PHE A 283 -20.90 5.40 -5.67
CA PHE A 283 -19.96 5.82 -4.64
C PHE A 283 -18.75 6.56 -5.24
N THR A 284 -18.13 6.01 -6.27
CA THR A 284 -16.90 6.59 -6.86
C THR A 284 -17.17 7.94 -7.51
N LEU A 285 -18.34 8.10 -8.13
CA LEU A 285 -18.79 9.35 -8.78
C LEU A 285 -19.62 10.25 -7.85
N TYR A 286 -19.68 9.97 -6.54
CA TYR A 286 -20.53 10.71 -5.60
C TYR A 286 -20.26 12.23 -5.64
N LEU A 287 -18.98 12.61 -5.69
CA LEU A 287 -18.54 14.02 -5.79
C LEU A 287 -18.86 14.68 -7.14
N ARG A 288 -18.92 13.89 -8.23
CA ARG A 288 -19.30 14.38 -9.55
C ARG A 288 -20.81 14.62 -9.65
N LYS A 289 -21.60 13.87 -8.88
CA LYS A 289 -23.07 13.90 -8.95
C LYS A 289 -23.72 14.84 -7.96
N ASN A 290 -23.05 15.16 -6.84
CA ASN A 290 -23.62 16.00 -5.79
C ASN A 290 -22.81 17.29 -5.64
N SER A 291 -23.51 18.41 -5.53
CA SER A 291 -22.93 19.70 -5.14
C SER A 291 -22.64 19.74 -3.63
N GLN A 292 -21.83 20.73 -3.22
CA GLN A 292 -21.53 20.94 -1.80
C GLN A 292 -22.79 21.18 -0.96
N GLN A 293 -23.79 21.90 -1.50
CA GLN A 293 -25.05 22.18 -0.83
C GLN A 293 -25.89 20.91 -0.65
N GLU A 294 -26.04 20.11 -1.71
CA GLU A 294 -26.82 18.86 -1.65
C GLU A 294 -26.28 17.87 -0.62
N ILE A 295 -24.96 17.80 -0.44
CA ILE A 295 -24.33 16.95 0.58
C ILE A 295 -24.67 17.47 1.99
N VAL A 296 -24.67 18.79 2.19
CA VAL A 296 -25.05 19.39 3.47
C VAL A 296 -26.55 19.20 3.74
N ASP A 297 -27.40 19.31 2.72
CA ASP A 297 -28.84 19.05 2.85
C ASP A 297 -29.14 17.59 3.21
N GLN A 298 -28.41 16.64 2.61
CA GLN A 298 -28.47 15.22 2.98
C GLN A 298 -28.04 15.00 4.43
N PHE A 299 -27.00 15.69 4.88
CA PHE A 299 -26.57 15.65 6.28
C PHE A 299 -27.66 16.19 7.22
N CYS A 300 -28.17 17.39 6.92
CA CYS A 300 -29.19 18.05 7.73
C CYS A 300 -30.45 17.20 7.85
N SER A 301 -30.92 16.59 6.76
CA SER A 301 -32.14 15.77 6.77
C SER A 301 -31.99 14.42 7.50
N LEU A 302 -30.80 13.82 7.48
CA LEU A 302 -30.58 12.48 8.06
C LEU A 302 -30.09 12.52 9.52
N PHE A 303 -29.30 13.53 9.89
CA PHE A 303 -28.59 13.58 11.17
C PHE A 303 -29.08 14.67 12.12
N LEU A 304 -29.85 15.65 11.63
CA LEU A 304 -30.41 16.73 12.44
C LEU A 304 -31.93 16.65 12.46
N ASN A 305 -32.51 16.87 13.63
CA ASN A 305 -33.94 17.05 13.80
C ASN A 305 -34.19 18.47 14.32
N LYS A 306 -35.15 19.16 13.73
CA LYS A 306 -35.68 20.41 14.28
C LYS A 306 -36.58 20.08 15.47
N VAL A 307 -36.39 20.78 16.57
CA VAL A 307 -37.23 20.67 17.77
C VAL A 307 -37.85 22.04 18.03
N ASP A 308 -39.15 22.10 18.26
CA ASP A 308 -39.87 23.35 18.55
C ASP A 308 -39.63 23.88 19.99
N ASP A 309 -38.75 23.24 20.75
CA ASP A 309 -38.34 23.68 22.08
C ASP A 309 -37.17 24.68 22.01
N LYS A 310 -37.45 25.92 22.43
CA LYS A 310 -36.51 27.05 22.46
C LYS A 310 -35.25 26.84 23.31
N GLU A 311 -35.19 25.78 24.11
CA GLU A 311 -34.06 25.46 24.99
C GLU A 311 -33.02 24.53 24.34
N SER A 312 -33.37 23.82 23.26
CA SER A 312 -32.44 22.88 22.62
C SER A 312 -31.42 23.63 21.76
N THR A 313 -30.18 23.70 22.27
CA THR A 313 -29.04 24.31 21.57
C THR A 313 -27.93 23.30 21.32
N ILE A 314 -27.27 23.40 20.16
CA ILE A 314 -26.09 22.59 19.84
C ILE A 314 -24.92 23.53 19.60
N HIS A 315 -23.86 23.42 20.42
CA HIS A 315 -22.61 24.10 20.15
C HIS A 315 -21.95 23.57 18.87
N TRP A 316 -21.23 24.44 18.15
CA TRP A 316 -20.49 24.08 16.94
C TRP A 316 -19.61 22.84 17.10
N LYS A 317 -18.93 22.66 18.25
CA LYS A 317 -18.08 21.50 18.52
C LYS A 317 -18.86 20.18 18.45
N HIS A 318 -20.07 20.15 18.99
CA HIS A 318 -20.95 18.98 18.89
C HIS A 318 -21.47 18.78 17.46
N LEU A 319 -21.87 19.86 16.78
CA LEU A 319 -22.35 19.78 15.40
C LEU A 319 -21.27 19.28 14.42
N HIS A 320 -20.04 19.78 14.59
CA HIS A 320 -18.88 19.35 13.83
C HIS A 320 -18.50 17.89 14.10
N PHE A 321 -18.72 17.39 15.33
CA PHE A 321 -18.59 15.97 15.60
C PHE A 321 -19.64 15.13 14.86
N ILE A 322 -20.92 15.55 14.89
CA ILE A 322 -22.00 14.85 14.18
C ILE A 322 -21.73 14.84 12.67
N TRP A 323 -21.20 15.93 12.11
CA TRP A 323 -20.71 15.98 10.73
C TRP A 323 -19.63 14.93 10.46
N LYS A 324 -18.60 14.84 11.30
CA LYS A 324 -17.56 13.79 11.17
C LYS A 324 -18.15 12.38 11.29
N GLN A 325 -19.19 12.20 12.10
CA GLN A 325 -19.87 10.92 12.23
C GLN A 325 -20.64 10.56 10.95
N PHE A 326 -21.37 11.50 10.35
CA PHE A 326 -22.00 11.36 9.03
C PHE A 326 -20.98 10.95 7.96
N LEU A 327 -19.84 11.64 7.91
CA LEU A 327 -18.75 11.30 6.99
C LEU A 327 -18.24 9.87 7.21
N SER A 328 -18.05 9.45 8.46
CA SER A 328 -17.56 8.11 8.78
C SER A 328 -18.56 7.00 8.41
N VAL A 329 -19.86 7.21 8.63
CA VAL A 329 -20.91 6.23 8.30
C VAL A 329 -21.01 6.04 6.79
N ASN A 330 -20.83 7.12 6.02
CA ASN A 330 -20.91 7.10 4.57
C ASN A 330 -19.57 6.83 3.87
N TYR A 331 -18.49 6.56 4.61
CA TYR A 331 -17.12 6.40 4.09
C TYR A 331 -16.64 7.59 3.24
N LEU A 332 -17.08 8.80 3.61
CA LEU A 332 -16.73 10.03 2.91
C LEU A 332 -15.51 10.71 3.56
N PRO A 333 -14.56 11.22 2.77
CA PRO A 333 -13.47 12.06 3.27
C PRO A 333 -14.00 13.43 3.70
N ASN A 334 -13.21 14.20 4.46
CA ASN A 334 -13.60 15.57 4.76
C ASN A 334 -13.47 16.44 3.50
N MET A 335 -14.61 16.67 2.84
CA MET A 335 -14.69 17.40 1.57
C MET A 335 -14.93 18.90 1.76
N ILE A 336 -15.35 19.33 2.96
CA ILE A 336 -15.71 20.73 3.23
C ILE A 336 -14.84 21.27 4.36
N TYR A 337 -14.28 22.45 4.17
CA TYR A 337 -13.58 23.17 5.23
C TYR A 337 -14.54 23.52 6.37
N SER A 338 -14.09 23.36 7.61
CA SER A 338 -14.88 23.62 8.81
C SER A 338 -15.60 24.98 8.78
N ASN A 339 -14.92 26.03 8.31
CA ASN A 339 -15.48 27.38 8.22
C ASN A 339 -16.57 27.49 7.14
N ASN A 340 -16.36 26.87 5.98
CA ASN A 340 -17.33 26.88 4.88
C ASN A 340 -18.58 26.09 5.28
N LEU A 341 -18.41 24.96 5.96
CA LEU A 341 -19.52 24.20 6.53
C LEU A 341 -20.31 25.04 7.55
N LYS A 342 -19.60 25.73 8.45
CA LYS A 342 -20.23 26.61 9.44
C LYS A 342 -21.04 27.72 8.77
N ASN A 343 -20.52 28.35 7.73
CA ASN A 343 -21.21 29.40 6.98
C ASN A 343 -22.48 28.86 6.29
N ILE A 344 -22.40 27.71 5.61
CA ILE A 344 -23.58 27.08 4.99
C ILE A 344 -24.65 26.78 6.04
N LEU A 345 -24.25 26.31 7.23
CA LEU A 345 -25.20 26.01 8.30
C LEU A 345 -25.80 27.28 8.94
N LYS A 346 -25.05 28.38 9.00
CA LYS A 346 -25.58 29.70 9.41
C LYS A 346 -26.66 30.21 8.46
N ASP A 347 -26.54 29.90 7.17
CA ASP A 347 -27.55 30.29 6.17
C ASP A 347 -28.85 29.46 6.30
N ILE A 348 -28.77 28.25 6.89
CA ILE A 348 -29.90 27.31 7.01
C ILE A 348 -30.59 27.40 8.38
N TYR A 349 -29.85 27.71 9.45
CA TYR A 349 -30.33 27.67 10.83
C TYR A 349 -29.95 28.92 11.62
N ASP A 350 -30.77 29.26 12.62
CA ASP A 350 -30.52 30.37 13.53
C ASP A 350 -29.28 30.09 14.40
N TYR A 351 -28.27 30.95 14.27
CA TYR A 351 -26.98 30.83 14.93
C TYR A 351 -26.72 32.01 15.87
N ASP A 352 -26.37 31.73 17.11
CA ASP A 352 -25.92 32.71 18.10
C ASP A 352 -24.38 32.82 18.09
N GLU A 353 -23.89 34.01 17.73
CA GLU A 353 -22.46 34.31 17.69
C GLU A 353 -21.82 34.39 19.07
N CYS A 354 -22.60 34.70 20.13
CA CYS A 354 -22.07 34.86 21.48
C CYS A 354 -21.72 33.52 22.13
N CYS A 355 -22.56 32.50 21.93
CA CYS A 355 -22.40 31.18 22.54
C CYS A 355 -21.83 30.10 21.58
N ASP A 356 -21.56 30.45 20.32
CA ASP A 356 -21.19 29.52 19.23
C ASP A 356 -22.17 28.33 19.14
N CYS A 357 -23.47 28.65 19.11
CA CYS A 357 -24.58 27.69 19.20
C CYS A 357 -25.59 27.85 18.07
N PHE A 358 -26.19 26.73 17.67
CA PHE A 358 -27.38 26.71 16.82
C PHE A 358 -28.62 26.40 17.67
N HIS A 359 -29.69 27.15 17.46
CA HIS A 359 -30.96 26.96 18.19
C HIS A 359 -31.88 25.94 17.49
N ASN A 360 -32.77 25.33 18.28
CA ASN A 360 -33.86 24.45 17.81
C ASN A 360 -33.36 23.20 17.07
N LEU A 361 -32.16 22.71 17.40
CA LEU A 361 -31.56 21.54 16.79
C LEU A 361 -31.29 20.43 17.81
N THR A 362 -31.56 19.19 17.43
CA THR A 362 -31.12 17.99 18.16
C THR A 362 -30.59 16.93 17.19
N SER A 363 -29.86 15.95 17.73
CA SER A 363 -29.40 14.79 16.97
C SER A 363 -29.49 13.52 17.81
N LYS A 364 -29.81 12.40 17.16
CA LYS A 364 -29.86 11.07 17.79
C LYS A 364 -28.51 10.61 18.35
N TYR A 365 -27.41 11.19 17.89
CA TYR A 365 -26.04 10.83 18.30
C TYR A 365 -25.49 11.67 19.46
N LEU A 366 -26.18 12.76 19.80
CA LEU A 366 -25.73 13.70 20.83
C LEU A 366 -25.84 13.15 22.27
N PRO A 367 -26.89 12.38 22.66
CA PRO A 367 -27.05 11.91 24.04
C PRO A 367 -25.88 11.04 24.54
N ILE A 368 -25.50 10.00 23.80
CA ILE A 368 -24.40 9.07 24.18
C ILE A 368 -23.08 9.83 24.29
N GLN A 369 -22.82 10.74 23.36
CA GLN A 369 -21.61 11.52 23.32
C GLN A 369 -21.52 12.50 24.50
N SER A 370 -22.60 13.22 24.79
CA SER A 370 -22.66 14.14 25.93
C SER A 370 -22.53 13.41 27.26
N ASP A 371 -23.14 12.23 27.39
CA ASP A 371 -22.99 11.36 28.55
C ASP A 371 -21.53 10.91 28.74
N PHE A 372 -20.84 10.54 27.65
CA PHE A 372 -19.42 10.16 27.72
C PHE A 372 -18.50 11.35 28.05
N ILE A 373 -18.78 12.54 27.53
CA ILE A 373 -18.00 13.76 27.87
C ILE A 373 -18.16 14.08 29.36
N LYS A 374 -19.38 13.99 29.90
CA LYS A 374 -19.64 14.17 31.34
C LYS A 374 -18.89 13.14 32.18
N PHE A 375 -18.93 11.87 31.76
CA PHE A 375 -18.14 10.81 32.38
C PHE A 375 -16.66 11.18 32.41
N TRP A 376 -16.10 11.57 31.26
CA TRP A 376 -14.69 11.92 31.14
C TRP A 376 -14.31 13.09 32.06
N GLU A 377 -15.05 14.20 32.00
CA GLU A 377 -14.75 15.40 32.80
C GLU A 377 -14.87 15.16 34.31
N LYS A 378 -15.79 14.28 34.74
CA LYS A 378 -16.01 14.00 36.18
C LYS A 378 -15.08 12.94 36.74
N THR A 379 -14.71 11.93 35.95
CA THR A 379 -14.07 10.70 36.46
C THR A 379 -12.64 10.52 36.00
N ILE A 380 -12.23 11.24 34.95
CA ILE A 380 -10.92 11.07 34.34
C ILE A 380 -10.03 12.28 34.66
N ARG A 381 -8.86 12.02 35.23
CA ARG A 381 -7.83 13.04 35.50
C ARG A 381 -6.65 12.82 34.57
N VAL A 382 -6.36 13.82 33.74
CA VAL A 382 -5.16 13.83 32.89
C VAL A 382 -4.00 14.33 33.73
N ILE A 383 -2.96 13.50 33.84
CA ILE A 383 -1.72 13.83 34.54
C ILE A 383 -0.85 14.60 33.56
N CYS A 384 -0.96 15.92 33.56
CA CYS A 384 0.01 16.76 32.86
C CYS A 384 1.27 16.88 33.73
N GLU A 385 2.45 16.68 33.13
CA GLU A 385 3.72 17.11 33.72
C GLU A 385 3.70 18.63 33.86
N ASN A 386 3.13 19.15 34.94
CA ASN A 386 3.37 20.53 35.32
C ASN A 386 4.81 20.61 35.80
N VAL A 387 5.67 21.13 34.90
CA VAL A 387 6.94 21.76 35.25
C VAL A 387 6.62 22.95 36.15
N ASN A 388 6.40 22.68 37.43
CA ASN A 388 6.51 23.71 38.46
C ASN A 388 8.01 23.90 38.72
N HIS A 389 8.58 24.89 38.03
CA HIS A 389 9.74 25.59 38.55
C HIS A 389 9.37 26.12 39.94
N GLU A 390 9.82 25.43 40.97
CA GLU A 390 10.63 25.98 42.07
C GLU A 390 10.65 24.98 43.23
N ASN A 391 11.88 24.60 43.60
CA ASN A 391 12.26 24.05 44.90
C ASN A 391 11.77 22.62 45.20
N HIS A 392 12.43 21.63 44.60
CA HIS A 392 13.28 20.66 45.30
C HIS A 392 13.82 19.66 44.27
N VAL A 393 15.14 19.68 44.05
CA VAL A 393 15.85 18.67 43.27
C VAL A 393 15.84 17.37 44.08
N ASN A 394 14.77 16.60 43.92
CA ASN A 394 14.83 15.16 44.06
C ASN A 394 14.76 14.60 42.64
N HIS A 395 15.73 13.76 42.29
CA HIS A 395 15.81 13.07 41.00
C HIS A 395 14.49 12.33 40.72
N ILE A 396 13.60 12.93 39.93
CA ILE A 396 12.44 12.23 39.37
C ILE A 396 12.98 11.39 38.23
N THR A 397 13.04 10.08 38.44
CA THR A 397 13.33 9.12 37.38
C THR A 397 12.14 9.03 36.41
N PRO A 398 12.35 8.90 35.08
CA PRO A 398 11.29 8.81 34.05
C PRO A 398 10.29 7.64 34.18
N LEU A 399 10.35 6.86 35.26
CA LEU A 399 9.62 5.61 35.46
C LEU A 399 8.34 5.77 36.31
N GLU A 400 8.05 6.97 36.82
CA GLU A 400 6.97 7.16 37.81
C GLU A 400 5.57 7.37 37.20
N ASN A 401 5.45 7.76 35.93
CA ASN A 401 4.16 7.93 35.26
C ASN A 401 3.99 6.91 34.12
N PHE A 402 3.50 5.71 34.45
CA PHE A 402 3.12 4.68 33.46
C PHE A 402 1.61 4.44 33.40
N ASP A 403 0.82 5.32 34.02
CA ASP A 403 -0.63 5.19 34.08
C ASP A 403 -1.24 5.29 32.68
N GLU A 404 -1.82 4.17 32.23
CA GLU A 404 -2.46 4.02 30.94
C GLU A 404 -3.79 3.28 31.09
N LEU A 405 -4.77 3.64 30.27
CA LEU A 405 -6.04 2.95 30.16
C LEU A 405 -6.22 2.41 28.73
N GLU A 406 -6.63 1.15 28.60
CA GLU A 406 -7.03 0.59 27.31
C GLU A 406 -8.41 1.16 26.92
N ILE A 407 -8.66 1.30 25.61
CA ILE A 407 -9.97 1.80 25.14
C ILE A 407 -11.12 0.87 25.56
N ASP A 408 -10.90 -0.44 25.59
CA ASP A 408 -11.88 -1.42 26.08
C ASP A 408 -12.16 -1.26 27.59
N GLU A 409 -11.12 -0.96 28.37
CA GLU A 409 -11.29 -0.63 29.80
C GLU A 409 -12.14 0.64 29.98
N LEU A 410 -11.96 1.66 29.13
CA LEU A 410 -12.81 2.85 29.14
C LEU A 410 -14.26 2.54 28.78
N CYS A 411 -14.52 1.61 27.85
CA CYS A 411 -15.88 1.11 27.59
C CYS A 411 -16.51 0.50 28.84
N MET A 412 -15.76 -0.33 29.56
CA MET A 412 -16.23 -0.97 30.79
C MET A 412 -16.46 0.06 31.91
N LEU A 413 -15.56 1.01 32.09
CA LEU A 413 -15.67 2.07 33.09
C LEU A 413 -16.88 2.98 32.82
N PHE A 414 -17.13 3.34 31.55
CA PHE A 414 -18.30 4.12 31.18
C PHE A 414 -19.60 3.37 31.48
N LYS A 415 -19.64 2.06 31.20
CA LYS A 415 -20.79 1.21 31.52
C LYS A 415 -21.03 1.11 33.02
N LEU A 416 -19.97 0.94 33.81
CA LEU A 416 -20.04 0.90 35.27
C LEU A 416 -20.50 2.25 35.84
N TRP A 417 -19.98 3.35 35.32
CA TRP A 417 -20.42 4.68 35.72
C TRP A 417 -21.90 4.89 35.44
N GLY A 418 -22.38 4.44 34.28
CA GLY A 418 -23.80 4.54 33.96
C GLY A 418 -24.72 3.68 34.79
N GLN A 419 -24.29 2.49 35.19
CA GLN A 419 -25.01 1.66 36.16
C GLN A 419 -25.07 2.34 37.53
N ASN A 420 -23.97 2.92 37.99
CA ASN A 420 -23.91 3.60 39.28
C ASN A 420 -24.73 4.89 39.29
N ALA A 421 -24.69 5.68 38.21
CA ALA A 421 -25.48 6.91 38.05
C ALA A 421 -26.99 6.64 38.03
N SER A 422 -27.42 5.51 37.45
CA SER A 422 -28.84 5.13 37.38
C SER A 422 -29.48 4.81 38.75
N ASN A 423 -28.68 4.54 39.78
CA ASN A 423 -29.13 4.29 41.15
C ASN A 423 -29.34 5.59 41.96
N THR A 424 -28.78 6.71 41.50
CA THR A 424 -28.97 8.04 42.10
C THR A 424 -30.00 8.85 41.30
N LEU A 425 -31.08 9.28 41.95
CA LEU A 425 -32.23 9.96 41.34
C LEU A 425 -31.92 11.26 40.56
N GLU A 426 -30.71 11.82 40.68
CA GLU A 426 -30.36 13.16 40.19
C GLU A 426 -29.73 13.20 38.78
N GLU A 427 -29.20 12.10 38.24
CA GLU A 427 -28.55 12.10 36.91
C GLU A 427 -28.94 10.86 36.09
N LYS A 428 -30.18 10.81 35.59
CA LYS A 428 -30.55 9.82 34.56
C LYS A 428 -29.72 10.08 33.31
N LEU A 429 -28.85 9.12 32.97
CA LEU A 429 -28.23 9.09 31.65
C LEU A 429 -29.32 9.03 30.58
N LEU A 430 -29.07 9.73 29.49
CA LEU A 430 -29.94 9.69 28.31
C LEU A 430 -29.66 8.42 27.48
N SER A 431 -28.54 7.74 27.75
CA SER A 431 -28.10 6.51 27.08
C SER A 431 -27.96 5.32 28.03
N ASN A 432 -28.01 4.10 27.47
CA ASN A 432 -27.87 2.84 28.22
C ASN A 432 -26.42 2.54 28.68
N GLY A 433 -25.50 3.52 28.64
CA GLY A 433 -24.10 3.35 29.04
C GLY A 433 -23.26 2.43 28.14
N ASN A 434 -23.78 1.98 27.00
CA ASN A 434 -23.04 1.16 26.05
C ASN A 434 -22.46 2.03 24.93
N ILE A 435 -21.16 1.93 24.71
CA ILE A 435 -20.43 2.61 23.65
C ILE A 435 -19.41 1.65 23.03
N ASN A 436 -19.17 1.79 21.73
CA ASN A 436 -18.15 1.01 21.02
C ASN A 436 -16.78 1.70 21.12
N GLU A 437 -15.71 0.92 21.09
CA GLU A 437 -14.32 1.42 21.13
C GLU A 437 -14.03 2.47 20.04
N GLU A 438 -14.50 2.23 18.81
CA GLU A 438 -14.36 3.19 17.70
C GLU A 438 -15.02 4.54 18.01
N ASN A 439 -16.16 4.53 18.70
CA ASN A 439 -16.87 5.75 19.06
C ASN A 439 -16.14 6.49 20.18
N ILE A 440 -15.60 5.80 21.18
CA ILE A 440 -14.72 6.41 22.20
C ILE A 440 -13.52 7.08 21.52
N LEU A 441 -12.81 6.37 20.64
CA LEU A 441 -11.66 6.92 19.92
C LEU A 441 -12.01 8.18 19.13
N LYS A 442 -13.17 8.18 18.44
CA LYS A 442 -13.67 9.36 17.73
C LYS A 442 -13.94 10.53 18.68
N ILE A 443 -14.56 10.27 19.84
CA ILE A 443 -14.85 11.29 20.85
C ILE A 443 -13.55 11.86 21.42
N LEU A 444 -12.62 11.01 21.88
CA LEU A 444 -11.36 11.45 22.47
C LEU A 444 -10.55 12.31 21.51
N LYS A 445 -10.37 11.86 20.26
CA LYS A 445 -9.64 12.63 19.23
C LYS A 445 -10.29 13.96 18.89
N HIS A 446 -11.62 14.08 19.04
CA HIS A 446 -12.34 15.31 18.70
C HIS A 446 -12.43 16.29 19.88
N PHE A 447 -12.77 15.80 21.07
CA PHE A 447 -13.05 16.64 22.23
C PHE A 447 -11.83 16.91 23.10
N PHE A 448 -10.91 15.95 23.15
CA PHE A 448 -9.73 15.95 24.02
C PHE A 448 -8.44 15.72 23.21
N PRO A 449 -8.08 16.63 22.28
CA PRO A 449 -6.92 16.47 21.41
C PRO A 449 -5.57 16.46 22.16
N HIS A 450 -5.55 16.87 23.43
CA HIS A 450 -4.37 16.86 24.29
C HIS A 450 -4.03 15.48 24.86
N VAL A 451 -4.94 14.51 24.72
CA VAL A 451 -4.76 13.15 25.23
C VAL A 451 -3.92 12.35 24.24
N GLU A 452 -2.83 11.76 24.71
CA GLU A 452 -1.96 10.92 23.89
C GLU A 452 -2.53 9.51 23.78
N ILE A 453 -2.83 9.08 22.55
CA ILE A 453 -3.37 7.76 22.23
C ILE A 453 -2.36 6.99 21.39
N ILE A 454 -1.85 5.87 21.92
CA ILE A 454 -0.92 4.97 21.24
C ILE A 454 -1.68 3.82 20.59
N GLU A 455 -1.34 3.52 19.33
CA GLU A 455 -1.86 2.38 18.54
C GLU A 455 -3.39 2.32 18.41
N ASN A 456 -4.09 3.45 18.63
CA ASN A 456 -5.56 3.49 18.79
C ASN A 456 -6.07 2.55 19.90
N LYS A 457 -5.22 2.15 20.85
CA LYS A 457 -5.56 1.16 21.88
C LYS A 457 -5.32 1.66 23.30
N TYR A 458 -4.23 2.40 23.53
CA TYR A 458 -3.84 2.83 24.86
C TYR A 458 -3.93 4.34 24.98
N VAL A 459 -4.54 4.81 26.07
CA VAL A 459 -4.64 6.22 26.45
C VAL A 459 -3.65 6.47 27.58
N LEU A 460 -2.64 7.30 27.33
CA LEU A 460 -1.54 7.53 28.28
C LEU A 460 -1.78 8.69 29.23
N ASN A 461 -1.16 8.62 30.40
CA ASN A 461 -1.14 9.64 31.45
C ASN A 461 -2.54 9.98 31.97
N VAL A 462 -3.37 8.95 32.10
CA VAL A 462 -4.76 9.10 32.51
C VAL A 462 -5.06 8.21 33.72
N LYS A 463 -5.66 8.81 34.75
CA LYS A 463 -6.23 8.10 35.90
C LYS A 463 -7.75 8.19 35.88
N CYS A 464 -8.40 7.10 36.29
CA CYS A 464 -9.83 7.07 36.53
C CYS A 464 -10.12 7.02 38.03
N ASP A 465 -10.99 7.89 38.51
CA ASP A 465 -11.41 7.92 39.91
C ASP A 465 -12.26 6.68 40.30
N ILE A 466 -12.89 6.02 39.32
CA ILE A 466 -13.67 4.79 39.53
C ILE A 466 -12.76 3.58 39.71
N TRP A 467 -11.60 3.55 39.06
CA TRP A 467 -10.69 2.41 39.07
C TRP A 467 -9.24 2.84 39.18
N ASP A 468 -8.65 2.58 40.34
CA ASP A 468 -7.25 2.82 40.63
C ASP A 468 -6.48 1.49 40.52
N LYS A 469 -5.91 1.25 39.33
CA LYS A 469 -5.14 0.03 39.03
C LYS A 469 -4.03 -0.21 40.05
N ASN A 470 -3.33 0.84 40.45
CA ASN A 470 -2.20 0.73 41.39
C ASN A 470 -2.67 0.23 42.76
N LYS A 471 -3.77 0.79 43.28
CA LYS A 471 -4.32 0.35 44.57
C LYS A 471 -4.86 -1.08 44.54
N GLU A 472 -5.44 -1.52 43.43
CA GLU A 472 -5.95 -2.89 43.31
C GLU A 472 -4.79 -3.91 43.31
N ILE A 473 -3.72 -3.62 42.57
CA ILE A 473 -2.51 -4.45 42.59
C ILE A 473 -1.92 -4.43 44.01
N GLU A 474 -1.78 -3.26 44.66
CA GLU A 474 -1.30 -3.13 46.05
C GLU A 474 -2.09 -4.02 47.01
N SER A 475 -3.42 -3.99 46.92
CA SER A 475 -4.32 -4.79 47.76
C SER A 475 -4.17 -6.29 47.53
N SER A 476 -3.75 -6.70 46.33
CA SER A 476 -3.51 -8.11 46.01
C SER A 476 -2.22 -8.66 46.59
N PHE A 477 -1.24 -7.82 46.95
CA PHE A 477 0.06 -8.30 47.40
C PHE A 477 -0.01 -9.08 48.70
N ASP A 478 -0.90 -8.74 49.63
CA ASP A 478 -1.08 -9.52 50.86
C ASP A 478 -1.54 -10.96 50.55
N TYR A 479 -2.44 -11.11 49.58
CA TYR A 479 -2.87 -12.41 49.09
C TYR A 479 -1.73 -13.13 48.35
N ILE A 480 -0.98 -12.44 47.50
CA ILE A 480 0.16 -13.00 46.80
C ILE A 480 1.22 -13.49 47.81
N LYS A 481 1.58 -12.68 48.82
CA LYS A 481 2.50 -13.02 49.90
C LYS A 481 2.05 -14.29 50.64
N THR A 482 0.77 -14.40 51.02
CA THR A 482 0.26 -15.59 51.72
C THR A 482 0.27 -16.84 50.85
N GLN A 483 -0.08 -16.73 49.57
CA GLN A 483 -0.02 -17.86 48.63
C GLN A 483 1.41 -18.34 48.39
N ILE A 484 2.37 -17.41 48.32
CA ILE A 484 3.79 -17.73 48.18
C ILE A 484 4.29 -18.47 49.42
N LYS A 485 3.98 -17.99 50.64
CA LYS A 485 4.38 -18.65 51.89
C LYS A 485 3.82 -20.08 52.00
N ASN A 486 2.63 -20.32 51.47
CA ASN A 486 1.95 -21.62 51.57
C ASN A 486 2.35 -22.63 50.47
N HIS A 487 2.68 -22.17 49.27
CA HIS A 487 2.83 -23.05 48.10
C HIS A 487 4.19 -22.96 47.38
N HIS A 488 5.01 -21.95 47.65
CA HIS A 488 6.27 -21.73 46.93
C HIS A 488 7.48 -21.93 47.86
N THR A 489 8.28 -22.96 47.59
CA THR A 489 9.54 -23.26 48.34
C THR A 489 10.78 -22.66 47.68
N LEU A 490 10.63 -21.97 46.54
CA LEU A 490 11.73 -21.44 45.73
C LEU A 490 12.03 -19.98 46.08
N ALA A 491 13.31 -19.59 45.97
CA ALA A 491 13.81 -18.25 46.28
C ALA A 491 13.38 -17.16 45.26
N LEU A 492 12.76 -17.56 44.15
CA LEU A 492 12.39 -16.68 43.03
C LEU A 492 10.98 -17.01 42.55
N ILE A 493 10.26 -15.97 42.12
CA ILE A 493 8.94 -16.07 41.50
C ILE A 493 8.96 -15.39 40.14
N SER A 494 8.44 -16.07 39.12
CA SER A 494 8.31 -15.46 37.80
C SER A 494 7.17 -14.43 37.79
N PHE A 495 7.26 -13.41 36.94
CA PHE A 495 6.15 -12.45 36.76
C PHE A 495 4.84 -13.14 36.34
N ASP A 496 4.94 -14.25 35.61
CA ASP A 496 3.81 -15.05 35.16
C ASP A 496 3.08 -15.70 36.35
N ASP A 497 3.84 -16.26 37.29
CA ASP A 497 3.28 -16.86 38.50
C ASP A 497 2.67 -15.79 39.42
N ALA A 498 3.35 -14.64 39.59
CA ALA A 498 2.82 -13.51 40.35
C ALA A 498 1.49 -12.99 39.76
N TYR A 499 1.42 -12.85 38.43
CA TYR A 499 0.20 -12.45 37.74
C TYR A 499 -0.92 -13.50 37.87
N ASN A 500 -0.59 -14.80 37.85
CA ASN A 500 -1.57 -15.86 38.06
C ASN A 500 -2.18 -15.81 39.46
N TYR A 501 -1.41 -15.44 40.49
CA TYR A 501 -1.93 -15.22 41.84
C TYR A 501 -2.82 -13.98 41.93
N TYR A 502 -2.42 -12.87 41.30
CA TYR A 502 -3.27 -11.67 41.15
C TYR A 502 -4.60 -12.00 40.46
N TYR A 503 -4.55 -12.74 39.35
CA TYR A 503 -5.74 -13.15 38.61
C TYR A 503 -6.69 -13.99 39.47
N LYS A 504 -6.15 -14.93 40.26
CA LYS A 504 -6.95 -15.72 41.22
C LYS A 504 -7.59 -14.85 42.30
N PHE A 505 -6.87 -13.84 42.80
CA PHE A 505 -7.40 -12.88 43.78
C PHE A 505 -8.59 -12.09 43.21
N CYS A 506 -8.44 -11.50 42.02
CA CYS A 506 -9.52 -10.74 41.37
C CYS A 506 -10.76 -11.62 41.10
N ASN A 507 -10.56 -12.87 40.69
CA ASN A 507 -11.66 -13.82 40.50
C ASN A 507 -12.39 -14.17 41.80
N GLN A 508 -11.67 -14.26 42.93
CA GLN A 508 -12.29 -14.50 44.24
C GLN A 508 -13.10 -13.30 44.74
N GLN A 509 -12.67 -12.08 44.40
CA GLN A 509 -13.38 -10.85 44.75
C GLN A 509 -14.51 -10.49 43.78
N SER A 510 -14.74 -11.28 42.72
CA SER A 510 -15.71 -10.98 41.65
C SER A 510 -15.51 -9.60 41.01
N ASN A 511 -14.25 -9.13 40.93
CA ASN A 511 -13.94 -7.88 40.26
C ASN A 511 -14.09 -8.06 38.75
N ASN A 512 -14.95 -7.25 38.12
CA ASN A 512 -15.15 -7.26 36.68
C ASN A 512 -14.01 -6.56 35.91
N LEU A 513 -13.18 -5.79 36.60
CA LEU A 513 -12.03 -5.09 36.04
C LEU A 513 -10.76 -5.82 36.50
N ILE A 514 -9.97 -6.30 35.54
CA ILE A 514 -8.70 -6.99 35.80
C ILE A 514 -7.62 -6.28 35.01
N VAL A 515 -6.53 -5.92 35.69
CA VAL A 515 -5.39 -5.27 35.05
C VAL A 515 -4.70 -6.22 34.07
N SER A 516 -4.32 -5.72 32.90
CA SER A 516 -3.58 -6.54 31.91
C SER A 516 -2.20 -6.94 32.41
N LYS A 517 -1.73 -8.12 32.00
CA LYS A 517 -0.39 -8.64 32.35
C LYS A 517 0.72 -7.62 32.06
N ARG A 518 0.65 -6.92 30.93
CA ARG A 518 1.62 -5.89 30.54
C ARG A 518 1.68 -4.74 31.57
N TYR A 519 0.52 -4.26 32.03
CA TYR A 519 0.47 -3.20 33.03
C TYR A 519 0.95 -3.71 34.40
N PHE A 520 0.58 -4.94 34.78
CA PHE A 520 1.07 -5.57 36.00
C PHE A 520 2.59 -5.70 36.02
N GLU A 521 3.22 -6.14 34.91
CA GLU A 521 4.68 -6.18 34.80
C GLU A 521 5.31 -4.79 34.94
N LYS A 522 4.75 -3.75 34.29
CA LYS A 522 5.21 -2.36 34.45
C LYS A 522 5.13 -1.90 35.90
N TYR A 523 4.06 -2.26 36.61
CA TYR A 523 3.90 -1.98 38.03
C TYR A 523 5.00 -2.66 38.86
N LEU A 524 5.29 -3.93 38.60
CA LEU A 524 6.37 -4.64 39.28
C LEU A 524 7.72 -3.96 39.05
N TYR A 525 8.01 -3.55 37.81
CA TYR A 525 9.23 -2.81 37.49
C TYR A 525 9.35 -1.48 38.23
N SER A 526 8.25 -0.75 38.45
CA SER A 526 8.31 0.54 39.16
C SER A 526 8.45 0.37 40.67
N LYS A 527 7.69 -0.55 41.28
CA LYS A 527 7.58 -0.68 42.74
C LYS A 527 8.52 -1.70 43.36
N LEU A 528 8.85 -2.77 42.64
CA LEU A 528 9.73 -3.86 43.10
C LEU A 528 11.05 -3.91 42.32
N SER A 529 11.46 -2.81 41.67
CA SER A 529 12.73 -2.69 40.92
C SER A 529 13.94 -3.29 41.64
N LYS A 530 14.01 -3.13 42.97
CA LYS A 530 15.12 -3.60 43.81
C LYS A 530 15.20 -5.12 43.97
N TYR A 531 14.09 -5.84 43.77
CA TYR A 531 14.00 -7.29 43.97
C TYR A 531 13.88 -8.05 42.65
N ILE A 532 13.96 -7.35 41.50
CA ILE A 532 13.89 -7.98 40.18
C ILE A 532 15.27 -8.52 39.79
N VAL A 533 15.31 -9.81 39.49
CA VAL A 533 16.51 -10.54 39.06
C VAL A 533 16.23 -11.31 37.78
N TYR A 534 17.25 -11.47 36.94
CA TYR A 534 17.12 -12.13 35.63
C TYR A 534 15.98 -11.54 34.76
N GLU A 535 15.76 -10.23 34.87
CA GLU A 535 14.76 -9.43 34.16
C GLU A 535 13.28 -9.75 34.49
N LYS A 536 12.91 -11.01 34.73
CA LYS A 536 11.50 -11.44 34.88
C LYS A 536 11.19 -12.23 36.16
N PHE A 537 12.11 -12.24 37.12
CA PHE A 537 11.92 -12.92 38.40
C PHE A 537 12.00 -11.93 39.56
N ILE A 538 11.23 -12.20 40.61
CA ILE A 538 11.24 -11.45 41.85
C ILE A 538 11.81 -12.33 42.96
N GLU A 539 12.83 -11.86 43.67
CA GLU A 539 13.38 -12.54 44.86
C GLU A 539 12.36 -12.56 45.99
N THR A 540 12.08 -13.71 46.60
CA THR A 540 11.06 -13.83 47.65
C THR A 540 11.40 -13.10 48.96
N VAL A 541 12.55 -12.43 49.04
CA VAL A 541 12.99 -11.64 50.21
C VAL A 541 12.07 -10.45 50.49
N TRP A 542 11.43 -9.85 49.46
CA TRP A 542 10.47 -8.73 49.65
C TRP A 542 9.21 -9.11 50.43
N ILE A 543 8.98 -10.40 50.68
CA ILE A 543 7.78 -10.90 51.35
C ILE A 543 7.83 -10.62 52.86
N ASP A 544 9.04 -10.61 53.43
CA ASP A 544 9.28 -10.43 54.86
C ASP A 544 9.63 -8.98 55.24
N GLU A 545 9.75 -8.09 54.25
CA GLU A 545 9.70 -6.63 54.37
C GLU A 545 8.28 -6.10 54.14
#